data_AF-A0A1U7GCB5-F1
#
_entry.id   AF-A0A1U7GCB5-F1
#
_cell.length_a   1.000
_cell.length_b   1.000
_cell.length_c   1.000
_cell.angle_alpha   90.00
_cell.angle_beta   90.00
_cell.angle_gamma   90.00
#
_symmetry.space_group_name_H-M   'P 1'
#
loop_
_entity.id
_entity.type
_entity.pdbx_description
1 polymer ?
#
loop_
_entity_poly.entity_id
_entity_poly.type
_entity_poly.pdbx_seq_one_letter_code
_entity_poly.pdbx_strand_id
1 'polypeptide(L)'
;MLLPSGCGGSTQVSGPYRALIVSLATAVSSRDAAGLESNATLIERRRSEGGLSPEEYEAFRSILTKAKAGDWESAEEEAYALRDGQTPTAEDLDNLAKRKLPPEYETPKTLRKGGRW
;
A
#
# COMPACT_ATOMS: atom_id res chain seq x y z
N MET A 1 -28.83 -3.79 -22.36
CA MET A 1 -28.38 -3.26 -21.06
C MET A 1 -26.90 -2.97 -21.16
N LEU A 2 -26.51 -1.70 -21.25
CA LEU A 2 -25.12 -1.27 -21.15
C LEU A 2 -24.78 -1.20 -19.65
N LEU A 3 -23.92 -2.08 -19.16
CA LEU A 3 -23.28 -1.90 -17.87
C LEU A 3 -22.15 -0.87 -18.07
N PRO A 4 -22.10 0.24 -17.32
CA PRO A 4 -20.97 1.15 -17.38
C PRO A 4 -19.77 0.47 -16.72
N SER A 5 -18.94 -0.20 -17.52
CA SER A 5 -17.56 -0.54 -17.17
C SER A 5 -16.77 0.77 -17.13
N GLY A 6 -16.85 1.49 -16.02
CA GLY A 6 -16.36 2.88 -15.99
C GLY A 6 -16.29 3.51 -14.62
N CYS A 7 -15.93 2.73 -13.59
CA CYS A 7 -15.21 3.24 -12.42
C CYS A 7 -14.01 2.32 -12.20
N GLY A 8 -13.02 2.43 -13.08
CA GLY A 8 -11.78 1.62 -13.08
C GLY A 8 -10.83 2.03 -11.95
N GLY A 9 -11.29 1.97 -10.70
CA GLY A 9 -10.41 2.03 -9.54
C GLY A 9 -9.88 0.62 -9.25
N SER A 10 -8.62 0.52 -8.83
CA SER A 10 -8.10 -0.72 -8.24
C SER A 10 -8.97 -1.12 -7.04
N THR A 11 -8.99 -2.41 -6.70
CA THR A 11 -9.64 -2.89 -5.46
C THR A 11 -9.22 -2.02 -4.28
N GLN A 12 -10.19 -1.45 -3.57
CA GLN A 12 -9.91 -0.65 -2.38
C GLN A 12 -9.78 -1.58 -1.19
N VAL A 13 -8.63 -1.53 -0.55
CA VAL A 13 -8.34 -2.29 0.66
C VAL A 13 -8.64 -1.42 1.86
N SER A 14 -9.34 -2.00 2.83
CA SER A 14 -9.68 -1.39 4.10
C SER A 14 -8.43 -0.98 4.88
N GLY A 15 -8.54 0.15 5.60
CA GLY A 15 -7.43 0.82 6.28
C GLY A 15 -6.49 -0.10 7.05
N PRO A 16 -7.01 -1.01 7.92
CA PRO A 16 -6.17 -1.91 8.73
C PRO A 16 -5.24 -2.82 7.91
N TYR A 17 -5.55 -3.08 6.64
CA TYR A 17 -4.80 -4.00 5.78
C TYR A 17 -4.00 -3.29 4.68
N ARG A 18 -4.01 -1.96 4.62
CA ARG A 18 -3.18 -1.22 3.64
C ARG A 18 -1.69 -1.45 3.83
N ALA A 19 -1.25 -1.66 5.07
CA ALA A 19 0.14 -2.03 5.37
C ALA A 19 0.53 -3.40 4.76
N LEU A 20 -0.43 -4.31 4.56
CA LEU A 20 -0.19 -5.59 3.88
C LEU A 20 0.18 -5.39 2.41
N ILE A 21 -0.39 -4.39 1.74
CA ILE A 21 -0.05 -4.08 0.35
C ILE A 21 1.42 -3.68 0.24
N VAL A 22 1.89 -2.82 1.14
CA VAL A 22 3.29 -2.34 1.16
C VAL A 22 4.26 -3.48 1.48
N SER A 23 3.92 -4.30 2.48
CA SER A 23 4.69 -5.49 2.85
C SER A 23 4.80 -6.48 1.68
N LEU A 24 3.68 -6.77 1.02
CA LEU A 24 3.64 -7.68 -0.13
C LEU A 24 4.42 -7.12 -1.33
N ALA A 25 4.23 -5.84 -1.67
CA ALA A 25 4.98 -5.20 -2.75
C ALA A 25 6.50 -5.26 -2.49
N THR A 26 6.93 -5.05 -1.24
CA THR A 26 8.34 -5.16 -0.85
C THR A 26 8.86 -6.59 -1.01
N ALA A 27 8.11 -7.60 -0.56
CA ALA A 27 8.50 -9.00 -0.70
C ALA A 27 8.62 -9.42 -2.17
N VAL A 28 7.71 -8.96 -3.02
CA VAL A 28 7.73 -9.25 -4.46
C VAL A 28 8.91 -8.54 -5.15
N SER A 29 9.10 -7.23 -4.92
CA SER A 29 10.17 -6.46 -5.58
C SER A 29 11.57 -6.93 -5.17
N SER A 30 11.73 -7.40 -3.92
CA SER A 30 12.98 -7.98 -3.43
C SER A 30 13.14 -9.47 -3.73
N ARG A 31 12.12 -10.11 -4.32
CA ARG A 31 12.04 -11.56 -4.54
C ARG A 31 12.30 -12.35 -3.26
N ASP A 32 11.85 -11.82 -2.13
CA ASP A 32 11.98 -12.44 -0.81
C ASP A 32 10.93 -13.53 -0.64
N ALA A 33 11.34 -14.78 -0.85
CA ALA A 33 10.47 -15.94 -0.70
C ALA A 33 9.94 -16.10 0.74
N ALA A 34 10.73 -15.76 1.77
CA ALA A 34 10.29 -15.87 3.16
C ALA A 34 9.26 -14.78 3.49
N GLY A 35 9.48 -13.57 3.01
CA GLY A 35 8.52 -12.47 3.05
C GLY A 35 7.22 -12.82 2.32
N LEU A 36 7.31 -13.45 1.14
CA LEU A 36 6.15 -13.85 0.35
C LEU A 36 5.28 -14.87 1.10
N GLU A 37 5.89 -15.89 1.70
CA GLU A 37 5.14 -16.91 2.47
C GLU A 37 4.57 -16.37 3.78
N SER A 38 5.28 -15.44 4.43
CA SER A 38 4.77 -14.75 5.61
C SER A 38 3.52 -13.93 5.28
N ASN A 39 3.55 -13.18 4.15
CA ASN A 39 2.39 -12.45 3.66
C ASN A 39 1.25 -13.40 3.28
N ALA A 40 1.52 -14.48 2.57
CA ALA A 40 0.52 -15.49 2.21
C ALA A 40 -0.20 -16.05 3.44
N THR A 41 0.56 -16.46 4.46
CA THR A 41 0.00 -16.98 5.72
C THR A 41 -0.88 -15.94 6.42
N LEU A 42 -0.43 -14.68 6.45
CA LEU A 42 -1.18 -13.60 7.08
C LEU A 42 -2.47 -13.28 6.33
N ILE A 43 -2.44 -13.24 4.99
CA ILE A 43 -3.61 -13.00 4.14
C ILE A 43 -4.65 -14.11 4.32
N GLU A 44 -4.24 -15.38 4.30
CA GLU A 44 -5.13 -16.53 4.55
C GLU A 44 -5.78 -16.44 5.93
N ARG A 45 -4.98 -16.13 6.96
CA ARG A 45 -5.49 -15.96 8.32
C ARG A 45 -6.50 -14.83 8.41
N ARG A 46 -6.23 -13.67 7.80
CA ARG A 46 -7.19 -12.55 7.81
C ARG A 46 -8.47 -12.88 7.07
N ARG A 47 -8.39 -13.64 5.99
CA ARG A 47 -9.58 -14.11 5.27
C ARG A 47 -10.40 -15.08 6.11
N SER A 48 -9.77 -16.04 6.79
CA SER A 48 -10.48 -17.01 7.63
C SER A 48 -11.09 -16.38 8.89
N GLU A 49 -10.47 -15.32 9.42
CA GLU A 49 -11.00 -14.48 10.51
C GLU A 49 -12.13 -13.54 10.04
N GLY A 50 -12.48 -13.51 8.74
CA GLY A 50 -13.48 -12.61 8.17
C GLY A 50 -13.02 -11.15 8.06
N GLY A 51 -11.73 -10.91 8.22
CA GLY A 51 -11.12 -9.58 8.15
C GLY A 51 -11.00 -9.05 6.73
N LEU A 52 -10.73 -9.91 5.74
CA LEU A 52 -10.68 -9.52 4.33
C LEU A 52 -11.99 -9.85 3.61
N SER A 53 -12.49 -8.91 2.81
CA SER A 53 -13.54 -9.18 1.84
C SER A 53 -13.07 -10.17 0.77
N PRO A 54 -13.99 -10.83 0.04
CA PRO A 54 -13.63 -11.68 -1.10
C PRO A 54 -12.78 -10.94 -2.14
N GLU A 55 -13.12 -9.68 -2.44
CA GLU A 55 -12.43 -8.86 -3.44
C GLU A 55 -11.01 -8.47 -2.98
N GLU A 56 -10.85 -8.08 -1.72
CA GLU A 56 -9.54 -7.78 -1.13
C GLU A 56 -8.64 -9.02 -1.14
N TYR A 57 -9.20 -10.17 -0.73
CA TYR A 57 -8.48 -11.43 -0.71
C TYR A 57 -8.03 -11.86 -2.11
N GLU A 58 -8.90 -11.80 -3.11
CA GLU A 58 -8.52 -12.15 -4.49
C GLU A 58 -7.46 -11.21 -5.07
N ALA A 59 -7.51 -9.91 -4.75
CA ALA A 59 -6.46 -8.96 -5.18
C ALA A 59 -5.08 -9.35 -4.62
N PHE A 60 -5.00 -9.71 -3.34
CA PHE A 60 -3.74 -10.20 -2.75
C PHE A 60 -3.31 -11.56 -3.31
N ARG A 61 -4.27 -12.47 -3.48
CA ARG A 61 -4.04 -13.83 -3.94
C ARG A 61 -3.57 -13.88 -5.40
N SER A 62 -4.04 -12.97 -6.25
CA SER A 62 -3.56 -12.78 -7.63
C SER A 62 -2.05 -12.50 -7.66
N ILE A 63 -1.59 -11.51 -6.90
CA ILE A 63 -0.17 -11.14 -6.76
C ILE A 63 0.66 -12.33 -6.26
N LEU A 64 0.21 -12.98 -5.18
CA LEU A 64 0.89 -14.16 -4.61
C LEU A 64 1.02 -15.29 -5.62
N THR A 65 -0.03 -15.54 -6.42
CA THR A 65 -0.05 -16.61 -7.42
C THR A 65 1.00 -16.35 -8.50
N LYS A 66 1.08 -15.12 -9.03
CA LYS A 66 2.08 -14.73 -10.04
C LYS A 66 3.50 -14.86 -9.49
N ALA A 67 3.75 -14.31 -8.31
CA ALA A 67 5.06 -14.40 -7.65
C ALA A 67 5.49 -15.86 -7.42
N LYS A 68 4.59 -16.72 -6.93
CA LYS A 68 4.86 -18.16 -6.73
C LYS A 68 5.09 -18.93 -8.03
N ALA A 69 4.50 -18.49 -9.14
CA ALA A 69 4.75 -19.03 -10.47
C ALA A 69 6.10 -18.56 -11.06
N GLY A 70 6.82 -17.66 -10.39
CA GLY A 70 8.07 -17.05 -10.87
C GLY A 70 7.86 -15.86 -11.80
N ASP A 71 6.62 -15.43 -12.00
CA ASP A 71 6.25 -14.22 -12.76
C ASP A 71 6.36 -12.98 -11.85
N TRP A 72 7.59 -12.70 -11.44
CA TRP A 72 7.91 -11.64 -10.48
C TRP A 72 7.58 -10.25 -11.01
N GLU A 73 7.81 -10.01 -12.30
CA GLU A 73 7.58 -8.72 -12.94
C GLU A 73 6.08 -8.36 -12.93
N SER A 74 5.23 -9.26 -13.42
CA SER A 74 3.78 -9.03 -13.41
C SER A 74 3.20 -8.95 -12.00
N ALA A 75 3.79 -9.69 -11.03
CA ALA A 75 3.39 -9.60 -9.63
C ALA A 75 3.75 -8.24 -9.02
N GLU A 76 4.93 -7.71 -9.35
CA GLU A 76 5.42 -6.42 -8.87
C GLU A 76 4.57 -5.27 -9.41
N GLU A 77 4.29 -5.29 -10.71
CA GLU A 77 3.39 -4.31 -11.35
C GLU A 77 2.00 -4.29 -10.69
N GLU A 78 1.42 -5.48 -10.46
CA GLU A 78 0.10 -5.57 -9.83
C GLU A 78 0.12 -5.13 -8.36
N ALA A 79 1.18 -5.46 -7.61
CA ALA A 79 1.33 -5.02 -6.23
C ALA A 79 1.44 -3.49 -6.11
N TYR A 80 2.20 -2.85 -7.00
CA TYR A 80 2.29 -1.39 -7.04
C TYR A 80 1.01 -0.73 -7.56
N ALA A 81 0.36 -1.30 -8.57
CA ALA A 81 -0.93 -0.80 -9.04
C ALA A 81 -2.00 -0.86 -7.94
N LEU A 82 -2.04 -1.95 -7.16
CA LEU A 82 -2.94 -2.07 -6.01
C LEU A 82 -2.61 -1.01 -4.95
N ARG A 83 -1.32 -0.77 -4.65
CA ARG A 83 -0.89 0.23 -3.67
C ARG A 83 -1.26 1.65 -4.10
N ASP A 84 -0.96 2.00 -5.34
CA ASP A 84 -1.03 3.38 -5.84
C ASP A 84 -2.47 3.76 -6.21
N GLY A 85 -3.34 2.79 -6.51
CA GLY A 85 -4.76 3.02 -6.72
C GLY A 85 -5.59 3.14 -5.44
N GLN A 86 -4.99 3.06 -4.25
CA GLN A 86 -5.70 3.31 -2.99
C GLN A 86 -6.08 4.78 -2.86
N THR A 87 -7.36 5.07 -2.62
CA THR A 87 -7.82 6.43 -2.29
C THR A 87 -7.57 6.72 -0.81
N PRO A 88 -6.97 7.86 -0.42
CA PRO A 88 -6.81 8.22 0.99
C PRO A 88 -8.15 8.23 1.72
N THR A 89 -8.20 7.60 2.89
CA THR A 89 -9.37 7.65 3.76
C THR A 89 -9.44 8.97 4.53
N ALA A 90 -10.59 9.30 5.11
CA ALA A 90 -10.71 10.47 5.99
C ALA A 90 -9.76 10.37 7.21
N GLU A 91 -9.54 9.16 7.72
CA GLU A 91 -8.57 8.89 8.79
C GLU A 91 -7.13 9.14 8.32
N ASP A 92 -6.77 8.72 7.10
CA ASP A 92 -5.45 9.00 6.51
C ASP A 92 -5.20 10.51 6.41
N LEU A 93 -6.22 11.27 5.98
CA LEU A 93 -6.15 12.72 5.87
C LEU A 93 -6.04 13.41 7.23
N ASP A 94 -6.78 12.94 8.23
CA ASP A 94 -6.71 13.46 9.60
C ASP A 94 -5.33 13.17 10.23
N ASN A 95 -4.80 11.96 10.06
CA ASN A 95 -3.46 11.59 10.50
C ASN A 95 -2.37 12.44 9.82
N LEU A 96 -2.51 12.74 8.52
CA LEU A 96 -1.64 13.65 7.80
C LEU A 96 -1.74 15.08 8.34
N ALA A 97 -2.95 15.57 8.62
CA ALA A 97 -3.16 16.90 9.20
C ALA A 97 -2.56 17.03 10.60
N LYS A 98 -2.58 15.96 11.39
CA LYS A 98 -1.96 15.89 12.73
C LYS A 98 -0.44 15.77 12.68
N ARG A 99 0.12 15.26 11.58
CA ARG A 99 1.57 15.13 11.35
C ARG A 99 2.27 16.46 11.00
N LYS A 100 1.61 17.61 11.14
CA LYS A 100 2.29 18.91 11.01
C LYS A 100 3.48 18.95 11.98
N LEU A 101 4.67 19.16 11.41
CA LEU A 101 5.91 19.34 12.16
C LEU A 101 5.69 20.43 13.21
N PRO A 102 6.28 20.31 14.41
CA PRO A 102 6.25 21.41 15.36
C PRO A 102 6.89 22.64 14.71
N PRO A 103 6.37 23.86 15.01
CA PRO A 103 6.76 25.11 14.33
C PRO A 103 8.27 25.43 14.40
N GLU A 104 9.00 24.74 15.30
CA GLU A 104 10.46 24.81 15.44
C GLU A 104 11.26 24.28 14.23
N TYR A 105 10.64 23.55 13.30
CA TYR A 105 11.28 23.07 12.05
C TYR A 105 10.86 23.85 10.79
N GLU A 106 9.99 24.87 10.89
CA GLU A 106 9.53 25.65 9.74
C GLU A 106 10.56 26.69 9.24
N THR A 107 11.64 26.93 10.00
CA THR A 107 12.72 27.83 9.56
C THR A 107 14.02 27.07 9.27
N PRO A 108 14.48 27.03 7.99
CA PRO A 108 15.85 26.65 7.68
C PRO A 108 16.81 27.61 8.40
N LYS A 109 17.63 27.10 9.31
CA LYS A 109 18.68 27.86 10.03
C LYS A 109 19.76 28.46 9.11
N THR A 110 19.66 28.32 7.79
CA THR A 110 20.64 28.79 6.81
C THR A 110 20.42 30.23 6.30
N LEU A 111 19.36 30.93 6.73
CA LEU A 111 19.11 32.35 6.40
C LEU A 111 19.47 33.33 7.53
N ARG A 112 20.33 32.95 8.49
CA ARG A 112 21.02 33.91 9.41
C ARG A 112 22.50 34.04 9.07
N LYS A 113 22.82 34.39 7.83
CA LYS A 113 24.12 35.01 7.50
C LYS A 113 23.89 36.27 6.69
N GLY A 114 23.84 37.38 7.43
CA GLY A 114 23.93 38.73 6.91
C GLY A 114 24.65 39.58 7.95
N GLY A 115 25.93 39.26 8.19
CA GLY A 115 26.84 40.15 8.90
C GLY A 115 26.88 41.49 8.15
N ARG A 116 26.65 42.57 8.88
CA ARG A 116 26.77 43.93 8.36
C ARG A 116 28.06 44.51 8.94
N TRP A 117 28.85 45.04 8.00
CA TRP A 117 30.15 45.69 8.10
C TRP A 117 30.26 46.72 9.22
#